data_AF-A0A4R5DT41-F1
#
_entry.id   AF-A0A4R5DT41-F1
#
_cell.length_a   1.000
_cell.length_b   1.000
_cell.length_c   1.000
_cell.angle_alpha   90.00
_cell.angle_beta   90.00
_cell.angle_gamma   90.00
#
_symmetry.space_group_name_H-M   'P 1'
#
loop_
_entity.id
_entity.type
_entity.pdbx_description
1 polymer ?
#
loop_
_entity_poly.entity_id
_entity_poly.type
_entity_poly.pdbx_seq_one_letter_code
_entity_poly.pdbx_strand_id
1 'polypeptide(L)' 'MQPKTAHSARALRSQGALAVLRHVHAHPSATRADVARALGLSSGSATEITARLKAARLVEETAPP' A
#
# COMPACT_ATOMS: atom_id res chain seq x y z
N MET A 1 -19.79 -14.07 21.24
CA MET A 1 -18.34 -14.19 21.03
C MET A 1 -17.99 -13.72 19.62
N GLN A 2 -17.48 -12.49 19.43
CA GLN A 2 -16.81 -11.99 18.21
C GLN A 2 -16.33 -10.53 18.42
N PRO A 3 -15.01 -10.26 18.54
CA PRO A 3 -14.42 -9.08 17.89
C PRO A 3 -12.97 -9.24 17.38
N LYS A 4 -12.32 -10.39 17.58
CA LYS A 4 -10.86 -10.57 17.38
C LYS A 4 -10.44 -10.42 15.90
N THR A 5 -11.30 -10.85 14.96
CA THR A 5 -11.00 -10.89 13.51
C THR A 5 -10.97 -9.51 12.86
N ALA A 6 -11.92 -8.62 13.19
CA ALA A 6 -11.98 -7.27 12.60
C ALA A 6 -10.77 -6.41 13.00
N HIS A 7 -10.30 -6.55 14.24
CA HIS A 7 -9.10 -5.89 14.74
C HIS A 7 -7.85 -6.38 14.00
N SER A 8 -7.68 -7.70 13.86
CA SER A 8 -6.56 -8.29 13.10
C SER A 8 -6.56 -7.85 11.64
N ALA A 9 -7.73 -7.80 11.00
CA ALA A 9 -7.85 -7.33 9.63
C ALA A 9 -7.45 -5.85 9.49
N ARG A 10 -7.78 -5.00 10.47
CA ARG A 10 -7.34 -3.60 10.48
C ARG A 10 -5.83 -3.47 10.66
N ALA A 11 -5.25 -4.22 11.59
CA ALA A 11 -3.81 -4.23 11.83
C ALA A 11 -3.04 -4.68 10.58
N LEU A 12 -3.49 -5.76 9.92
CA LEU A 12 -2.87 -6.25 8.69
C LEU A 12 -2.90 -5.20 7.56
N ARG A 13 -4.03 -4.49 7.40
CA ARG A 13 -4.14 -3.40 6.43
C ARG A 13 -3.18 -2.24 6.74
N SER A 14 -3.07 -1.87 8.02
CA SER A 14 -2.13 -0.82 8.45
C SER A 14 -0.67 -1.23 8.22
N GLN A 15 -0.32 -2.49 8.43
CA GLN A 15 1.02 -3.02 8.15
C GLN A 15 1.34 -3.00 6.66
N GLY A 16 0.40 -3.45 5.80
CA GLY A 16 0.56 -3.39 4.35
C GLY A 16 0.75 -1.95 3.84
N ALA A 17 -0.04 -1.00 4.34
CA ALA A 17 0.09 0.41 3.98
C ALA A 17 1.45 1.00 4.38
N LEU A 18 1.94 0.67 5.57
CA LEU A 18 3.25 1.12 6.04
C LEU A 18 4.40 0.51 5.22
N ALA A 19 4.29 -0.76 4.84
CA ALA A 19 5.28 -1.43 4.00
C ALA A 19 5.37 -0.76 2.61
N VAL A 20 4.22 -0.48 1.99
CA VAL A 20 4.17 0.27 0.72
C VAL A 20 4.80 1.64 0.87
N LEU A 21 4.40 2.41 1.90
CA LEU A 21 4.92 3.76 2.14
C LEU A 21 6.46 3.77 2.30
N ARG A 22 7.00 2.85 3.10
CA ARG A 22 8.45 2.71 3.27
C ARG A 22 9.16 2.36 1.96
N HIS A 23 8.56 1.46 1.17
CA HIS A 23 9.15 1.05 -0.10
C HIS A 23 9.22 2.20 -1.11
N VAL A 24 8.14 2.98 -1.28
CA VAL A 24 8.12 4.11 -2.22
C VAL A 24 9.01 5.26 -1.76
N HIS A 25 9.17 5.48 -0.46
CA HIS A 25 10.14 6.46 0.05
C HIS A 25 11.60 6.02 -0.17
N ALA A 26 11.89 4.73 -0.08
CA ALA A 26 13.22 4.20 -0.40
C ALA A 26 13.48 4.15 -1.91
N HIS A 27 12.43 4.04 -2.73
CA HIS A 27 12.51 3.94 -4.19
C HIS A 27 11.50 4.90 -4.85
N PRO A 28 11.80 6.21 -4.94
CA PRO A 28 10.84 7.22 -5.40
C PRO A 28 10.37 7.02 -6.85
N SER A 29 11.13 6.31 -7.66
CA SER A 29 10.81 5.99 -9.05
C SER A 29 10.11 4.63 -9.23
N ALA A 30 9.79 3.92 -8.15
CA ALA A 30 9.15 2.61 -8.23
C ALA A 30 7.71 2.73 -8.75
N THR A 31 7.34 1.84 -9.66
CA THR A 31 5.96 1.75 -10.14
C THR A 31 5.08 0.95 -9.17
N ARG A 32 3.74 1.05 -9.29
CA ARG A 32 2.82 0.18 -8.52
C ARG A 32 3.11 -1.31 -8.73
N ALA A 33 3.54 -1.70 -9.94
CA ALA A 33 3.87 -3.08 -10.27
C ALA A 33 5.15 -3.53 -9.55
N ASP A 34 6.15 -2.65 -9.43
CA ASP A 34 7.39 -2.94 -8.70
C ASP A 34 7.11 -3.10 -7.20
N VAL A 35 6.30 -2.20 -6.63
CA VAL A 35 5.85 -2.29 -5.24
C VAL A 35 5.10 -3.61 -4.99
N ALA A 36 4.17 -3.98 -5.88
CA ALA A 36 3.41 -5.21 -5.75
C ALA A 36 4.32 -6.45 -5.77
N ARG A 37 5.27 -6.49 -6.70
CA ARG A 37 6.24 -7.58 -6.81
C ARG A 37 7.16 -7.65 -5.60
N ALA A 38 7.71 -6.51 -5.17
CA ALA A 38 8.66 -6.43 -4.06
C ALA A 38 8.03 -6.81 -2.71
N LEU A 39 6.75 -6.51 -2.52
CA LEU A 39 6.03 -6.76 -1.26
C LEU A 39 5.13 -8.01 -1.30
N GLY A 40 5.13 -8.77 -2.41
CA GLY A 40 4.29 -9.95 -2.57
C GLY A 40 2.79 -9.65 -2.53
N LEU A 41 2.38 -8.44 -2.93
CA LEU A 41 0.99 -8.00 -2.94
C LEU A 41 0.31 -8.39 -4.24
N SER A 42 -1.00 -8.66 -4.17
CA SER A 42 -1.82 -8.70 -5.38
C SER A 42 -1.86 -7.31 -6.04
N SER A 43 -2.06 -7.26 -7.35
CA SER A 43 -2.20 -6.00 -8.10
C SER A 43 -3.36 -5.13 -7.55
N GLY A 44 -4.47 -5.78 -7.17
CA GLY A 44 -5.61 -5.10 -6.55
C GLY A 44 -5.27 -4.49 -5.20
N SER A 45 -4.59 -5.25 -4.32
CA SER A 45 -4.16 -4.75 -3.02
C SER A 45 -3.15 -3.62 -3.13
N ALA A 46 -2.17 -3.71 -4.04
CA ALA A 46 -1.20 -2.66 -4.27
C ALA A 46 -1.88 -1.37 -4.78
N THR A 47 -2.85 -1.50 -5.70
CA THR A 47 -3.64 -0.37 -6.21
C THR A 47 -4.46 0.29 -5.11
N GLU A 48 -5.19 -0.50 -4.32
CA GLU A 48 -6.04 0.02 -3.25
C GLU A 48 -5.21 0.72 -2.17
N ILE A 49 -4.10 0.12 -1.74
CA ILE A 49 -3.20 0.71 -0.74
C ILE A 49 -2.60 2.02 -1.26
N THR A 50 -2.10 2.04 -2.50
CA THR A 50 -1.52 3.24 -3.11
C THR A 50 -2.57 4.35 -3.24
N ALA A 51 -3.80 4.02 -3.66
CA ALA A 51 -4.89 4.99 -3.75
C ALA A 51 -5.23 5.62 -2.38
N ARG A 52 -5.24 4.82 -1.30
CA ARG A 52 -5.46 5.31 0.07
C ARG A 52 -4.31 6.21 0.55
N LEU A 53 -3.06 5.86 0.25
CA LEU A 53 -1.90 6.69 0.58
C LEU A 53 -1.92 8.03 -0.18
N LYS A 54 -2.34 8.02 -1.45
CA LYS A 54 -2.53 9.23 -2.26
C LYS A 54 -3.65 10.11 -1.72
N ALA A 55 -4.79 9.51 -1.35
CA ALA A 55 -5.90 10.23 -0.72
C ALA A 55 -5.49 10.89 0.61
N ALA A 56 -4.58 10.25 1.37
CA ALA A 56 -3.98 10.80 2.58
C ALA A 56 -2.84 11.81 2.32
N ARG A 57 -2.52 12.10 1.05
CA ARG A 57 -1.43 12.99 0.62
C ARG A 57 -0.04 12.58 1.14
N LEU A 58 0.17 11.29 1.35
CA LEU A 58 1.46 10.74 1.81
C LEU A 58 2.37 10.34 0.64
N VAL A 59 1.78 10.08 -0.52
CA VAL A 59 2.47 9.66 -1.74
C VAL A 59 1.85 10.39 -2.91
N GLU A 60 2.67 10.86 -3.84
CA GLU A 60 2.23 11.31 -5.14
C GLU A 60 2.70 10.33 -6.21
N GLU A 61 1.87 10.15 -7.24
CA GLU A 61 2.19 9.32 -8.38
C GLU A 61 1.95 10.15 -9.64
N THR A 62 2.99 10.30 -10.43
CA THR A 62 2.91 10.91 -11.76
C THR A 62 2.27 9.90 -12.70
N ALA A 63 1.07 10.21 -13.19
CA ALA A 63 0.50 9.45 -14.28
C ALA A 63 1.41 9.61 -15.52
N PRO A 64 1.66 8.54 -16.29
CA PRO A 64 2.30 8.69 -17.58
C PRO A 64 1.47 9.64 -18.47
N PRO A 65 2.11 10.43 -19.34
CA PRO A 65 1.45 11.40 -20.22
C PRO A 65 0.46 10.75 -21.20
#